data_AF-A0A1Z9LV73-F1
#
_entry.id   AF-A0A1Z9LV73-F1
#
_cell.length_a   1.000
_cell.length_b   1.000
_cell.length_c   1.000
_cell.angle_alpha   90.00
_cell.angle_beta   90.00
_cell.angle_gamma   90.00
#
_symmetry.space_group_name_H-M   'P 1'
#
loop_
_entity.id
_entity.type
_entity.pdbx_description
1 polymer ?
#
loop_
_entity_poly.entity_id
_entity_poly.type
_entity_poly.pdbx_seq_one_letter_code
_entity_poly.pdbx_strand_id
1 'polypeptide(L)' 'MKTYKVIGGYTVYEQYEINVEAKDDKEAIAKAEKIPVEKWDELQSQNSDCGFTIDDVWEDE' A
#
# COMPACT_ATOMS: atom_id res chain seq x y z
N MET A 1 -7.28 17.09 4.57
CA MET A 1 -6.75 15.72 4.42
C MET A 1 -6.26 15.61 3.00
N LYS A 2 -5.22 14.84 2.76
CA LYS A 2 -4.63 14.64 1.44
C LYS A 2 -4.69 13.16 1.09
N THR A 3 -4.76 12.86 -0.20
CA THR A 3 -4.69 11.49 -0.68
C THR A 3 -3.24 11.14 -0.90
N TYR A 4 -2.81 10.02 -0.34
CA TYR A 4 -1.50 9.45 -0.57
C TYR A 4 -1.66 8.16 -1.33
N LYS A 5 -0.87 8.02 -2.40
CA LYS A 5 -0.74 6.78 -3.12
C LYS A 5 0.40 6.00 -2.48
N VAL A 6 0.08 4.79 -2.01
CA VAL A 6 1.04 3.89 -1.36
C VAL A 6 1.25 2.70 -2.28
N ILE A 7 2.51 2.42 -2.59
CA ILE A 7 2.93 1.19 -3.27
C ILE A 7 3.43 0.20 -2.22
N GLY A 8 2.93 -1.02 -2.28
CA GLY A 8 3.49 -2.14 -1.54
C GLY A 8 3.54 -3.39 -2.41
N GLY A 9 4.39 -4.34 -2.05
CA GLY A 9 4.56 -5.55 -2.84
C GLY A 9 5.23 -6.68 -2.08
N TYR A 10 5.11 -7.89 -2.61
CA TYR A 10 5.84 -9.06 -2.10
C TYR A 10 7.24 -9.16 -2.69
N THR A 11 7.42 -8.62 -3.90
CA THR A 11 8.69 -8.58 -4.63
C THR A 11 8.76 -7.28 -5.43
N VAL A 12 9.95 -6.91 -5.92
CA VAL A 12 10.12 -5.76 -6.82
C VAL A 12 9.31 -5.86 -8.13
N TYR A 13 8.83 -7.06 -8.47
CA TYR A 13 8.07 -7.35 -9.69
C TYR A 13 6.55 -7.35 -9.47
N GLU A 14 6.09 -7.49 -8.23
CA GLU A 14 4.68 -7.55 -7.86
C GLU A 14 4.37 -6.38 -6.93
N GLN A 15 4.13 -5.23 -7.54
CA GLN A 15 3.79 -3.98 -6.87
C GLN A 15 2.29 -3.70 -7.00
N TYR A 16 1.71 -3.27 -5.89
CA TYR A 16 0.29 -3.03 -5.69
C TYR A 16 0.12 -1.60 -5.24
N GLU A 17 -0.95 -0.96 -5.67
CA GLU A 17 -1.19 0.45 -5.37
C GLU A 17 -2.48 0.61 -4.57
N ILE A 18 -2.47 1.48 -3.57
CA ILE A 18 -3.67 1.87 -2.83
C ILE A 18 -3.66 3.36 -2.53
N ASN A 19 -4.83 3.97 -2.57
CA ASN A 19 -5.03 5.36 -2.17
C ASN A 19 -5.52 5.42 -0.73
N VAL A 20 -4.84 6.23 0.07
CA VAL A 20 -5.11 6.36 1.51
C VAL A 20 -5.18 7.83 1.87
N GLU A 21 -6.28 8.24 2.49
CA GLU A 21 -6.41 9.61 2.99
C GLU A 21 -5.64 9.75 4.31
N ALA A 22 -4.67 10.67 4.35
CA ALA A 22 -3.85 10.94 5.51
C ALA A 22 -3.50 12.42 5.67
N LYS A 23 -2.99 12.81 6.85
CA LYS A 23 -2.42 14.14 7.06
C LYS A 23 -0.97 14.27 6.60
N ASP A 24 -0.20 13.18 6.68
CA ASP A 24 1.23 13.11 6.38
C ASP A 24 1.60 11.71 5.88
N ASP A 25 2.77 11.58 5.25
CA ASP A 25 3.34 10.34 4.73
C ASP A 25 3.40 9.23 5.79
N LYS A 26 3.80 9.56 7.02
CA LYS A 26 3.86 8.59 8.12
C LYS A 26 2.49 8.03 8.47
N GLU A 27 1.46 8.88 8.49
CA GLU A 27 0.09 8.42 8.70
C GLU A 27 -0.43 7.58 7.52
N ALA A 28 -0.05 7.90 6.29
CA ALA A 28 -0.38 7.11 5.11
C ALA A 28 0.22 5.70 5.20
N ILE A 29 1.50 5.58 5.52
CA ILE A 29 2.20 4.30 5.74
C ILE A 29 1.52 3.51 6.86
N ALA A 30 1.33 4.12 8.04
CA ALA A 30 0.74 3.43 9.19
C ALA A 30 -0.72 2.98 8.96
N LYS A 31 -1.45 3.66 8.06
CA LYS A 31 -2.75 3.21 7.59
C LYS A 31 -2.62 2.06 6.60
N ALA A 32 -1.73 2.17 5.62
CA ALA A 32 -1.48 1.14 4.62
C ALA A 32 -0.99 -0.19 5.23
N GLU A 33 -0.12 -0.17 6.25
CA GLU A 33 0.32 -1.36 6.98
C GLU A 33 -0.82 -2.10 7.70
N LYS A 34 -1.92 -1.38 8.01
CA LYS A 34 -3.11 -1.95 8.65
C LYS A 34 -4.14 -2.43 7.64
N ILE A 35 -3.98 -2.12 6.35
CA ILE A 35 -4.88 -2.60 5.31
C ILE A 35 -4.50 -4.04 5.00
N PRO A 36 -5.42 -5.01 5.20
CA PRO A 36 -5.15 -6.39 4.86
C PRO A 36 -4.82 -6.48 3.37
N VAL A 37 -3.81 -7.29 3.01
CA VAL A 37 -3.32 -7.34 1.62
C VAL A 37 -4.43 -7.72 0.63
N GLU A 38 -5.44 -8.45 1.09
CA GLU A 38 -6.68 -8.79 0.38
C GLU A 38 -7.38 -7.58 -0.25
N LYS A 39 -7.32 -6.42 0.44
CA LYS A 39 -7.94 -5.16 0.03
C LYS A 39 -7.06 -4.31 -0.88
N TRP A 40 -5.84 -4.76 -1.16
CA TRP A 40 -5.04 -4.27 -2.27
C TRP A 40 -5.56 -4.95 -3.54
N ASP A 41 -6.85 -4.72 -3.80
CA ASP A 41 -7.82 -5.58 -4.49
C ASP A 41 -7.50 -5.82 -5.97
N GLU A 42 -6.62 -5.04 -6.59
CA GLU A 42 -6.36 -5.18 -8.03
C GLU A 42 -5.31 -6.23 -8.43
N LEU A 43 -4.53 -6.80 -7.51
CA LEU A 43 -3.38 -7.63 -7.95
C LEU A 43 -3.09 -8.89 -7.14
N GLN A 44 -3.94 -9.31 -6.20
CA GLN A 44 -3.61 -10.44 -5.31
C GLN A 44 -3.82 -11.78 -6.03
N SER A 45 -2.86 -12.21 -6.85
CA SER A 45 -2.76 -13.63 -7.24
C SER A 45 -2.16 -14.40 -6.07
N GLN A 46 -3.04 -14.96 -5.24
CA GLN A 46 -2.80 -16.11 -4.37
C GLN A 46 -1.44 -16.14 -3.62
N ASN A 47 -1.31 -15.47 -2.46
CA ASN A 47 -0.36 -15.94 -1.44
C ASN A 47 -0.61 -15.25 -0.08
N SER A 48 -1.29 -15.97 0.82
CA SER A 48 -1.72 -15.49 2.15
C SER A 48 -0.66 -15.58 3.26
N ASP A 49 0.65 -15.56 2.96
CA ASP A 49 1.67 -15.68 4.03
C ASP A 49 3.02 -15.02 3.68
N CYS A 50 3.02 -13.91 2.95
CA CYS A 50 4.24 -13.41 2.31
C CYS A 50 4.59 -12.00 2.77
N GLY A 51 5.89 -11.72 2.91
CA GLY A 51 6.45 -10.47 3.45
C GLY A 51 6.18 -9.24 2.59
N PHE A 52 4.92 -8.80 2.58
CA PHE A 52 4.47 -7.59 1.91
C PHE A 52 5.14 -6.38 2.57
N THR A 53 5.92 -5.63 1.80
CA THR A 53 6.60 -4.42 2.24
C THR A 53 6.08 -3.22 1.48
N ILE A 54 5.93 -2.09 2.17
CA ILE A 54 5.67 -0.80 1.52
C ILE A 54 6.96 -0.36 0.86
N ASP A 55 6.90 -0.12 -0.45
CA ASP A 55 8.06 0.26 -1.27
C ASP A 55 8.16 1.78 -1.36
N ASP A 56 7.04 2.46 -1.64
CA ASP A 56 7.02 3.91 -1.83
C ASP A 56 5.67 4.54 -1.40
N VAL A 57 5.72 5.83 -1.07
CA VAL A 57 4.54 6.64 -0.72
C VAL A 57 4.71 8.05 -1.25
N TRP A 58 3.72 8.54 -1.98
CA TRP A 58 3.68 9.92 -2.43
C TRP A 58 2.28 10.51 -2.29
N GLU A 59 2.24 11.83 -2.21
CA GLU A 59 1.00 12.62 -2.21
C GLU A 59 0.45 12.66 -3.64
N ASP A 60 -0.81 12.25 -3.82
CA ASP A 60 -1.50 12.34 -5.11
C ASP A 60 -1.98 13.80 -5.26
N GLU A 61 -1.39 14.55 -6.21
CA GLU A 61 -1.65 15.99 -6.47
C GLU A 61 -3.05 16.27 -7.05
#